data_AF-A0A258E7Y9-F1
#
_entry.id   AF-A0A258E7Y9-F1
#
_cell.length_a   1.000
_cell.length_b   1.000
_cell.length_c   1.000
_cell.angle_alpha   90.00
_cell.angle_beta   90.00
_cell.angle_gamma   90.00
#
_symmetry.space_group_name_H-M   'P 1'
#
loop_
_entity.id
_entity.type
_entity.pdbx_description
1 polymer ?
#
loop_
_entity_poly.entity_id
_entity_poly.type
_entity_poly.pdbx_seq_one_letter_code
_entity_poly.pdbx_strand_id
1 'polypeptide(L)'
;MSSTAIAATTAIVPTASGSRYLQQLCKHWSHSLEVEFTPEHGTIRFPAEGRAGTFPGDALVTMDARGDALEVRIEASVAEQRDVMKGVVASHLDRFAHREAPLPFEWRDE
;
A
#
# COMPACT_ATOMS: atom_id res chain seq x y z
N MET A 1 -14.49 3.29 -23.87
CA MET A 1 -13.80 3.40 -22.57
C MET A 1 -13.32 2.00 -22.24
N SER A 2 -12.09 1.66 -22.64
CA SER A 2 -11.54 0.33 -22.34
C SER A 2 -11.35 0.25 -20.85
N SER A 3 -12.00 -0.73 -20.21
CA SER A 3 -11.69 -1.14 -18.86
C SER A 3 -10.25 -1.67 -18.88
N THR A 4 -9.31 -0.86 -18.37
CA THR A 4 -7.97 -1.36 -18.04
C THR A 4 -8.18 -2.46 -17.00
N ALA A 5 -7.74 -3.68 -17.30
CA ALA A 5 -7.80 -4.77 -16.34
C ALA A 5 -6.97 -4.36 -15.11
N ILE A 6 -7.62 -4.28 -13.96
CA ILE A 6 -6.97 -3.95 -12.69
C ILE A 6 -6.35 -5.25 -12.15
N ALA A 7 -5.04 -5.26 -11.93
CA ALA A 7 -4.40 -6.32 -11.16
C ALA A 7 -4.43 -5.92 -9.69
N ALA A 8 -5.06 -6.76 -8.85
CA ALA A 8 -5.20 -6.47 -7.43
C ALA A 8 -4.46 -7.49 -6.56
N THR A 9 -4.12 -7.07 -5.35
CA THR A 9 -3.64 -7.95 -4.29
C THR A 9 -4.03 -7.39 -2.93
N THR A 10 -4.25 -8.30 -1.98
CA THR A 10 -4.56 -7.95 -0.59
C THR A 10 -3.66 -8.73 0.35
N ALA A 11 -3.18 -8.09 1.42
CA ALA A 11 -2.50 -8.74 2.54
C ALA A 11 -3.15 -8.30 3.86
N ILE A 12 -3.30 -9.24 4.80
CA ILE A 12 -3.70 -8.97 6.18
C ILE A 12 -2.45 -9.15 7.04
N VAL A 13 -1.93 -8.05 7.55
CA VAL A 13 -0.69 -8.03 8.35
C VAL A 13 -1.07 -8.06 9.83
N PRO A 14 -0.80 -9.13 10.59
CA PRO A 14 -1.06 -9.18 12.02
C PRO A 14 -0.19 -8.17 12.76
N THR A 15 -0.82 -7.17 13.38
CA THR A 15 -0.16 -6.17 14.22
C THR A 15 -1.21 -5.35 15.00
N ALA A 16 -0.96 -5.11 16.29
CA ALA A 16 -1.74 -4.16 17.08
C ALA A 16 -1.36 -2.69 16.77
N SER A 17 -0.29 -2.47 15.99
CA SER A 17 0.22 -1.15 15.63
C SER A 17 -0.35 -0.61 14.31
N GLY A 18 -1.37 -1.25 13.73
CA GLY A 18 -1.87 -0.94 12.38
C GLY A 18 -2.17 0.55 12.15
N SER A 19 -2.93 1.17 13.05
CA SER A 19 -3.26 2.61 12.97
C SER A 19 -2.02 3.50 12.97
N ARG A 20 -1.01 3.15 13.77
CA ARG A 20 0.24 3.91 13.86
C ARG A 20 1.03 3.82 12.55
N TYR A 21 1.19 2.61 12.01
CA TYR A 21 1.98 2.39 10.80
C TYR A 21 1.32 3.01 9.56
N LEU A 22 0.00 2.87 9.44
CA LEU A 22 -0.80 3.54 8.41
C LEU A 22 -0.54 5.05 8.41
N GLN A 23 -0.72 5.70 9.56
CA GLN A 23 -0.55 7.15 9.66
C GLN A 23 0.88 7.61 9.39
N GLN A 24 1.89 6.85 9.82
CA GLN A 24 3.30 7.18 9.55
C GLN A 24 3.62 7.11 8.06
N LEU A 25 3.15 6.06 7.39
CA LEU A 25 3.33 5.89 5.95
C LEU A 25 2.60 6.99 5.16
N CYS A 26 1.33 7.26 5.48
CA CYS A 26 0.55 8.31 4.83
C CYS A 26 1.22 9.69 4.99
N LYS A 27 1.67 10.06 6.20
CA LYS A 27 2.39 11.33 6.43
C LYS A 27 3.72 11.40 5.68
N HIS A 28 4.44 10.28 5.58
CA HIS A 28 5.70 10.24 4.84
C HIS A 28 5.49 10.46 3.34
N TRP A 29 4.47 9.85 2.77
CA TRP A 29 4.19 9.94 1.33
C TRP A 29 3.38 11.15 0.91
N SER A 30 2.67 11.83 1.82
CA SER A 30 1.96 13.08 1.53
C SER A 30 2.86 14.24 1.10
N HIS A 31 4.19 14.10 1.23
CA HIS A 31 5.15 15.06 0.70
C HIS A 31 5.25 15.04 -0.83
N SER A 32 4.91 13.93 -1.48
CA SER A 32 5.13 13.74 -2.92
C SER A 32 3.98 13.06 -3.66
N LEU A 33 3.00 12.52 -2.95
CA LEU A 33 1.86 11.78 -3.50
C LEU A 33 0.54 12.37 -3.00
N GLU A 34 -0.53 12.10 -3.75
CA GLU A 34 -1.90 12.34 -3.29
C GLU A 34 -2.25 11.30 -2.23
N VAL A 35 -2.57 11.76 -1.02
CA VAL A 35 -2.82 10.93 0.16
C VAL A 35 -3.99 11.47 0.95
N GLU A 36 -4.92 10.61 1.34
CA GLU A 36 -5.99 10.90 2.30
C GLU A 36 -5.94 9.85 3.42
N PHE A 37 -6.11 10.27 4.68
CA PHE A 37 -6.14 9.30 5.79
C PHE A 37 -6.84 9.80 7.05
N THR A 38 -7.38 8.84 7.81
CA THR A 38 -7.77 8.93 9.21
C THR A 38 -6.87 7.99 10.04
N PRO A 39 -7.04 7.87 11.36
CA PRO A 39 -6.33 6.85 12.13
C PRO A 39 -6.66 5.40 11.71
N GLU A 40 -7.83 5.16 11.12
CA GLU A 40 -8.33 3.83 10.77
C GLU A 40 -8.25 3.48 9.28
N HIS A 41 -8.14 4.48 8.39
CA HIS A 41 -8.19 4.28 6.95
C HIS A 41 -7.22 5.21 6.22
N GLY A 42 -6.60 4.75 5.14
CA GLY A 42 -5.73 5.58 4.32
C GLY A 42 -5.69 5.14 2.86
N THR A 43 -5.67 6.11 1.94
CA THR A 43 -5.50 5.92 0.50
C THR A 43 -4.29 6.69 0.01
N ILE A 44 -3.47 6.06 -0.83
CA ILE A 44 -2.32 6.69 -1.49
C ILE A 44 -2.39 6.39 -2.99
N ARG A 45 -2.43 7.44 -3.80
CA ARG A 45 -2.35 7.31 -5.27
C ARG A 45 -0.90 7.38 -5.72
N PHE A 46 -0.46 6.35 -6.43
CA PHE A 46 0.82 6.31 -7.12
C PHE A 46 0.60 6.65 -8.59
N PRO A 47 1.19 7.74 -9.11
CA PRO A 47 1.03 8.11 -10.51
C PRO A 47 1.62 7.04 -11.43
N ALA A 48 1.05 6.93 -12.63
CA ALA A 48 1.52 6.04 -13.69
C ALA A 48 3.03 6.18 -13.96
N GLU A 49 3.59 7.38 -13.81
CA GLU A 49 5.02 7.67 -13.94
C GLU A 49 5.57 8.25 -12.63
N GLY A 50 6.67 7.68 -12.13
CA GLY A 50 7.33 8.19 -10.94
C GLY A 50 8.47 7.30 -10.44
N ARG A 51 8.80 7.43 -9.15
CA ARG A 51 9.90 6.66 -8.52
C ARG A 51 9.64 5.15 -8.50
N ALA A 52 8.37 4.73 -8.57
CA ALA A 52 7.99 3.33 -8.62
C ALA A 52 8.10 2.71 -10.03
N GLY A 53 8.30 3.53 -11.08
CA GLY A 53 8.38 3.09 -12.47
C GLY A 53 7.47 3.89 -13.40
N THR A 54 7.30 3.36 -14.61
CA THR A 54 6.40 3.88 -15.65
C THR A 54 5.45 2.75 -16.05
N PHE A 55 4.15 2.99 -15.90
CA PHE A 55 3.10 2.00 -16.10
C PHE A 55 1.93 2.59 -16.90
N PRO A 56 1.00 1.77 -17.44
CA PRO A 56 -0.13 2.26 -18.22
C PRO A 56 -1.15 3.12 -17.47
N GLY A 57 -1.15 3.07 -16.13
CA GLY A 57 -2.06 3.85 -15.30
C GLY A 57 -1.59 3.92 -13.84
N ASP A 58 -2.31 4.72 -13.06
CA ASP A 58 -2.05 4.88 -11.63
C ASP A 58 -2.27 3.57 -10.87
N ALA A 59 -1.62 3.46 -9.71
CA ALA A 59 -1.97 2.47 -8.70
C ALA A 59 -2.59 3.17 -7.48
N LEU A 60 -3.47 2.45 -6.79
CA LEU A 60 -4.06 2.87 -5.52
C LEU A 60 -3.64 1.88 -4.44
N VAL A 61 -3.10 2.41 -3.35
CA VAL A 61 -2.87 1.64 -2.12
C VAL A 61 -3.92 2.07 -1.11
N THR A 62 -4.67 1.11 -0.61
CA THR A 62 -5.64 1.29 0.48
C THR A 62 -5.18 0.53 1.70
N MET A 63 -5.28 1.15 2.87
CA MET A 63 -4.98 0.52 4.14
C MET A 63 -6.13 0.71 5.12
N ASP A 64 -6.47 -0.36 5.83
CA ASP A 64 -7.47 -0.33 6.89
C ASP A 64 -6.86 -0.90 8.18
N ALA A 65 -6.75 -0.07 9.20
CA ALA A 65 -6.31 -0.50 10.52
C ALA A 65 -7.48 -1.17 11.25
N ARG A 66 -7.26 -2.42 11.65
CA ARG A 66 -8.14 -3.22 12.51
C ARG A 66 -7.48 -3.35 13.90
N GLY A 67 -8.18 -3.97 14.84
CA GLY A 67 -7.71 -4.08 16.23
C GLY A 67 -6.36 -4.80 16.36
N ASP A 68 -6.17 -5.89 15.61
CA ASP A 68 -4.98 -6.74 15.64
C ASP A 68 -4.37 -6.97 14.25
N ALA A 69 -4.78 -6.19 13.25
CA ALA A 69 -4.25 -6.29 11.90
C ALA A 69 -4.22 -4.95 11.17
N LEU A 70 -3.33 -4.85 10.19
CA LEU A 70 -3.38 -3.85 9.12
C LEU A 70 -3.71 -4.57 7.82
N GLU A 71 -4.88 -4.31 7.28
CA GLU A 71 -5.26 -4.77 5.94
C GLU A 71 -4.68 -3.80 4.91
N VAL A 72 -4.03 -4.34 3.88
CA VAL A 72 -3.41 -3.56 2.80
C VAL A 72 -3.86 -4.12 1.47
N ARG A 73 -4.49 -3.27 0.66
CA ARG A 73 -4.92 -3.58 -0.71
C ARG A 73 -4.15 -2.71 -1.69
N ILE A 74 -3.70 -3.32 -2.79
CA ILE A 74 -3.08 -2.63 -3.91
C ILE A 74 -3.90 -2.93 -5.16
N GLU A 75 -4.32 -1.88 -5.84
CA GLU A 75 -4.97 -1.93 -7.15
C GLU A 75 -4.07 -1.25 -8.17
N ALA A 76 -3.65 -1.98 -9.20
CA ALA A 76 -2.70 -1.48 -10.19
C ALA A 76 -3.22 -1.67 -11.61
N SER A 77 -2.67 -0.91 -12.56
CA SER A 77 -3.05 -0.98 -13.97
C SER A 77 -2.57 -2.27 -14.67
N VAL A 78 -1.54 -2.92 -14.14
CA VAL A 78 -0.96 -4.17 -14.66
C VAL A 78 -0.30 -4.98 -13.52
N ALA A 79 -0.14 -6.30 -13.72
CA ALA A 79 0.46 -7.19 -12.71
C ALA A 79 1.90 -6.82 -12.33
N GLU A 80 2.71 -6.35 -13.29
CA GLU A 80 4.07 -5.88 -13.02
C GLU A 80 4.10 -4.71 -12.04
N GLN A 81 3.22 -3.72 -12.23
CA GLN A 81 3.08 -2.59 -11.32
C GLN A 81 2.67 -3.06 -9.93
N ARG A 82 1.68 -3.95 -9.83
CA ARG A 82 1.23 -4.53 -8.56
C ARG A 82 2.40 -5.21 -7.82
N ASP A 83 3.20 -6.02 -8.51
CA ASP A 83 4.30 -6.76 -7.88
C ASP A 83 5.44 -5.84 -7.43
N VAL A 84 5.73 -4.77 -8.19
CA VAL A 84 6.61 -3.69 -7.73
C VAL A 84 6.05 -3.01 -6.48
N MET A 85 4.75 -2.69 -6.49
CA MET A 85 4.08 -2.01 -5.38
C MET A 85 4.04 -2.84 -4.09
N LYS A 86 3.92 -4.17 -4.16
CA LYS A 86 4.06 -5.07 -2.99
C LYS A 86 5.37 -4.81 -2.24
N GLY A 87 6.48 -4.73 -2.98
CA GLY A 87 7.82 -4.48 -2.41
C GLY A 87 7.97 -3.05 -1.89
N VAL A 88 7.46 -2.06 -2.62
CA VAL A 88 7.48 -0.65 -2.19
C VAL A 88 6.73 -0.48 -0.87
N VAL A 89 5.50 -0.99 -0.76
CA VAL A 89 4.67 -0.84 0.43
C VAL A 89 5.27 -1.60 1.61
N ALA A 90 5.63 -2.88 1.44
CA ALA A 90 6.19 -3.70 2.52
C ALA A 90 7.49 -3.09 3.08
N SER A 91 8.43 -2.69 2.22
CA SER A 91 9.70 -2.13 2.67
C SER A 91 9.57 -0.79 3.41
N HIS A 92 8.55 0.03 3.11
CA HIS A 92 8.33 1.27 3.84
C HIS A 92 7.61 1.03 5.17
N LEU A 93 6.64 0.11 5.22
CA LEU A 93 6.01 -0.27 6.49
C LEU A 93 7.03 -0.90 7.45
N ASP A 94 7.93 -1.76 6.97
CA ASP A 94 9.00 -2.35 7.79
C ASP A 94 9.93 -1.29 8.40
N ARG A 95 10.22 -0.20 7.68
CA ARG A 95 11.05 0.91 8.21
C ARG A 95 10.38 1.62 9.39
N PHE A 96 9.05 1.69 9.40
CA PHE A 96 8.28 2.23 10.53
C PHE A 96 8.06 1.21 11.64
N ALA A 97 8.02 -0.07 11.30
CA ALA A 97 7.82 -1.19 12.19
C ALA A 97 9.11 -1.75 12.79
N HIS A 98 10.11 -0.93 13.12
CA HIS A 98 11.47 -1.37 13.49
C HIS A 98 11.58 -2.41 14.62
N ARG A 99 10.54 -2.58 15.46
CA ARG A 99 10.48 -3.61 16.52
C ARG A 99 9.70 -4.87 16.14
N GLU A 100 8.88 -4.80 15.09
CA GLU A 100 7.99 -5.87 14.62
C GLU A 100 8.44 -6.42 13.25
N ALA A 101 9.28 -5.68 12.53
CA ALA A 101 9.75 -6.03 11.19
C ALA A 101 10.65 -7.28 11.20
N PRO A 102 10.62 -8.10 10.14
CA PRO A 102 9.76 -7.94 8.97
C PRO A 102 8.30 -8.30 9.28
N LEU A 103 7.37 -7.45 8.85
CA LEU A 103 5.95 -7.73 8.94
C LEU A 103 5.57 -8.84 7.95
N PRO A 104 4.73 -9.81 8.33
CA PRO A 104 4.41 -10.95 7.46
C PRO A 104 3.33 -10.55 6.43
N PHE A 105 3.75 -10.01 5.29
CA PHE A 105 2.85 -9.74 4.17
C PHE A 105 2.57 -11.01 3.37
N GLU A 106 1.47 -11.70 3.72
CA GLU A 106 0.93 -12.82 2.94
C GLU A 106 0.01 -12.30 1.81
N TRP A 107 0.61 -11.78 0.74
CA TRP A 107 -0.11 -11.25 -0.42
C TRP A 107 -0.96 -12.33 -1.10
N ARG A 108 -2.22 -11.99 -1.40
CA ARG A 108 -3.16 -12.79 -2.18
C ARG A 108 -3.52 -12.03 -3.43
N ASP A 109 -3.19 -12.59 -4.57
CA ASP A 109 -3.49 -11.99 -5.88
C ASP A 109 -4.92 -12.30 -6.29
N GLU A 110 -5.56 -11.34 -6.96
CA GLU A 110 -6.93 -11.39 -7.46
C GLU A 110 -6.97 -11.21 -8.98
#